data_AF-A0A9E2L1N9-F1
#
_entry.id   AF-A0A9E2L1N9-F1
#
_cell.length_a   1.000
_cell.length_b   1.000
_cell.length_c   1.000
_cell.angle_alpha   90.00
_cell.angle_beta   90.00
_cell.angle_gamma   90.00
#
_symmetry.space_group_name_H-M   'P 1'
#
loop_
_entity.id
_entity.type
_entity.pdbx_description
1 polymer ?
#
loop_
_entity_poly.entity_id
_entity_poly.type
_entity_poly.pdbx_seq_one_letter_code
_entity_poly.pdbx_strand_id
1 'polypeptide(L)'
;MVQAELESRWRMMAQQFQTSPEQLEKLVLSTGQTKEAMVKEWTGDAEKMLKSRIIVESLFKTRNITVTPEEVDAEYEKIAQEAGISVEEVKKHYADPRTKEYLIDDIKEQKLYKELFAEVKVTDGEKVSFEDLFKR
;
A
#
# COMPACT_ATOMS: atom_id res chain seq x y z
N MET A 1 -6.62 4.82 15.71
CA MET A 1 -6.10 4.46 14.37
C MET A 1 -5.69 5.70 13.58
N VAL A 2 -6.58 6.68 13.34
CA VAL A 2 -6.23 7.92 12.61
C VAL A 2 -5.07 8.68 13.26
N GLN A 3 -5.12 8.91 14.57
CA GLN A 3 -4.01 9.58 15.27
C GLN A 3 -2.67 8.85 15.14
N ALA A 4 -2.66 7.52 15.28
CA ALA A 4 -1.46 6.71 15.13
C ALA A 4 -0.89 6.76 13.70
N GLU A 5 -1.76 6.81 12.69
CA GLU A 5 -1.38 7.00 11.29
C GLU A 5 -0.76 8.39 11.06
N LEU A 6 -1.38 9.44 11.60
CA LEU A 6 -0.86 10.82 11.51
C LEU A 6 0.51 10.97 12.19
N GLU A 7 0.69 10.38 13.36
CA GLU A 7 1.98 10.33 14.04
C GLU A 7 3.01 9.52 13.27
N SER A 8 2.60 8.41 12.65
CA SER A 8 3.48 7.61 11.78
C SER A 8 3.95 8.44 10.59
N ARG A 9 3.03 9.16 9.93
CA ARG A 9 3.36 10.09 8.82
C ARG A 9 4.33 11.17 9.25
N TRP A 10 4.13 11.78 10.43
CA TRP A 10 5.07 12.76 10.98
C TRP A 10 6.47 12.17 11.21
N ARG A 11 6.54 10.95 11.77
CA ARG A 11 7.82 10.24 11.96
C ARG A 11 8.49 9.88 10.63
N MET A 12 7.73 9.43 9.63
CA MET A 12 8.27 9.14 8.30
C MET A 12 8.79 10.40 7.61
N MET A 13 8.09 11.52 7.75
CA MET A 13 8.59 12.82 7.28
C MET A 13 9.91 13.16 7.97
N ALA A 14 9.98 13.04 9.29
CA ALA A 14 11.21 13.31 10.02
C ALA A 14 12.36 12.42 9.54
N GLN A 15 12.11 11.14 9.30
CA GLN A 15 13.08 10.20 8.73
C GLN A 15 13.53 10.61 7.31
N GLN A 16 12.61 11.05 6.46
CA GLN A 16 12.92 11.55 5.10
C GLN A 16 13.83 12.78 5.14
N PHE A 17 13.61 13.67 6.12
CA PHE A 17 14.47 14.83 6.39
C PHE A 17 15.71 14.48 7.22
N GLN A 18 15.96 13.19 7.52
CA GLN A 18 17.07 12.71 8.33
C GLN A 18 17.17 13.39 9.71
N THR A 19 16.01 13.67 10.31
CA THR A 19 15.88 14.44 11.54
C THR A 19 15.03 13.70 12.56
N SER A 20 15.10 14.10 13.84
CA SER A 20 14.13 13.64 14.84
C SER A 20 12.77 14.31 14.64
N PRO A 21 11.66 13.69 15.09
CA PRO A 21 10.33 14.30 15.06
C PRO A 21 10.25 15.68 15.75
N GLU A 22 11.01 15.87 16.83
CA GLU A 22 11.08 17.11 17.61
C GLU A 22 11.87 18.20 16.87
N GLN A 23 12.95 17.80 16.18
CA GLN A 23 13.72 18.70 15.34
C GLN A 23 12.94 19.11 14.10
N LEU A 24 12.18 18.20 13.48
CA LEU A 24 11.26 18.53 12.38
C LEU A 24 10.24 19.58 12.83
N GLU A 25 9.69 19.45 14.04
CA GLU A 25 8.72 20.40 14.58
C GLU A 25 9.32 21.81 14.70
N LYS A 26 10.56 21.92 15.16
CA LYS A 26 11.29 23.20 15.19
C LYS A 26 11.53 23.77 13.78
N LEU A 27 11.85 22.93 12.80
CA LEU A 27 12.05 23.36 11.41
C LEU A 27 10.75 23.91 10.81
N VAL A 28 9.64 23.19 10.98
CA VAL A 28 8.31 23.62 10.53
C VAL A 28 7.88 24.92 11.20
N LEU A 29 8.14 25.08 12.51
CA LEU A 29 7.90 26.35 13.20
C LEU A 29 8.73 27.50 12.61
N SER A 30 9.96 27.24 12.17
CA SER A 30 10.82 28.28 11.59
C SER A 30 10.34 28.78 10.22
N THR A 31 9.53 28.00 9.49
CA THR A 31 8.89 28.43 8.22
C THR A 31 7.56 29.15 8.44
N GLY A 32 7.15 29.37 9.70
CA GLY A 32 5.88 30.02 10.05
C GLY A 32 4.66 29.09 10.03
N GLN A 33 4.86 27.78 9.90
CA GLN A 33 3.81 26.76 10.01
C GLN A 33 3.82 26.11 11.39
N THR A 34 2.82 25.31 11.73
CA THR A 34 2.83 24.48 12.94
C THR A 34 2.57 23.02 12.60
N LYS A 35 3.02 22.12 13.47
CA LYS A 35 2.73 20.70 13.34
C LYS A 35 1.24 20.42 13.34
N GLU A 36 0.47 21.10 14.17
CA GLU A 36 -0.99 20.94 14.24
C GLU A 36 -1.66 21.32 12.92
N ALA A 37 -1.21 22.41 12.29
CA ALA A 37 -1.72 22.84 11.00
C ALA A 37 -1.40 21.80 9.91
N MET A 38 -0.16 21.32 9.84
CA MET A 38 0.25 20.29 8.86
C MET A 38 -0.47 18.96 9.09
N VAL A 39 -0.55 18.49 10.33
CA VAL A 39 -1.26 17.25 10.69
C VAL A 39 -2.74 17.35 10.33
N LYS A 40 -3.37 18.52 10.56
CA LYS A 40 -4.76 18.75 10.18
C LYS A 40 -4.99 18.65 8.66
N GLU A 41 -4.05 19.12 7.85
CA GLU A 41 -4.10 18.97 6.40
C GLU A 41 -4.05 17.49 5.99
N TRP A 42 -3.28 16.65 6.70
CA TRP A 42 -3.18 15.22 6.40
C TRP A 42 -4.35 14.39 6.89
N THR A 43 -5.15 14.89 7.85
CA THR A 43 -6.24 14.13 8.47
C THR A 43 -7.22 13.57 7.45
N GLY A 44 -7.64 14.37 6.48
CA GLY A 44 -8.59 13.93 5.45
C GLY A 44 -8.06 12.73 4.65
N ASP A 45 -6.80 12.80 4.21
CA ASP A 45 -6.17 11.71 3.46
C ASP A 45 -5.88 10.49 4.34
N ALA A 46 -5.50 10.70 5.60
CA ALA A 46 -5.29 9.61 6.56
C ALA A 46 -6.60 8.85 6.83
N GLU A 47 -7.70 9.56 7.01
CA GLU A 47 -9.03 8.94 7.14
C GLU A 47 -9.43 8.16 5.90
N LYS A 48 -9.23 8.74 4.71
CA LYS A 48 -9.58 8.08 3.45
C LYS A 48 -8.78 6.79 3.27
N MET A 49 -7.47 6.84 3.48
CA MET A 49 -6.59 5.66 3.40
C MET A 49 -6.99 4.60 4.41
N LEU A 50 -7.25 4.99 5.66
CA LEU A 50 -7.66 4.06 6.70
C LEU A 50 -9.01 3.40 6.40
N LYS A 51 -9.99 4.16 5.88
CA LYS A 51 -11.28 3.63 5.43
C LYS A 51 -11.08 2.58 4.33
N SER A 52 -10.27 2.86 3.32
CA SER A 52 -9.97 1.88 2.26
C SER A 52 -9.36 0.60 2.83
N ARG A 53 -8.37 0.72 3.72
CA ARG A 53 -7.75 -0.44 4.37
C ARG A 53 -8.75 -1.26 5.18
N ILE A 54 -9.59 -0.60 5.98
CA ILE A 54 -10.64 -1.28 6.77
C ILE A 54 -11.63 -2.00 5.84
N ILE A 55 -12.01 -1.40 4.71
CA ILE A 55 -12.89 -2.03 3.72
C ILE A 55 -12.23 -3.30 3.17
N VAL A 56 -10.97 -3.23 2.71
CA VAL A 56 -10.23 -4.39 2.19
C VAL A 56 -10.09 -5.49 3.25
N GLU A 57 -9.69 -5.15 4.47
CA GLU A 57 -9.59 -6.12 5.58
C GLU A 57 -10.95 -6.76 5.93
N SER A 58 -12.04 -5.99 5.84
CA SER A 58 -13.39 -6.50 6.05
C SER A 58 -13.81 -7.44 4.91
N LEU A 59 -13.44 -7.12 3.68
CA LEU A 59 -13.70 -7.95 2.51
C LEU A 59 -12.94 -9.27 2.56
N PHE A 60 -11.67 -9.27 2.99
CA PHE A 60 -10.93 -10.51 3.23
C PHE A 60 -11.67 -11.45 4.18
N LYS A 61 -12.19 -10.91 5.30
CA LYS A 61 -12.93 -11.71 6.29
C LYS A 61 -14.28 -12.20 5.75
N THR A 62 -15.05 -11.32 5.13
CA THR A 62 -16.42 -11.63 4.68
C THR A 62 -16.46 -12.55 3.47
N ARG A 63 -15.46 -12.46 2.57
CA ARG A 63 -15.30 -13.35 1.41
C ARG A 63 -14.42 -14.56 1.70
N ASN A 64 -13.90 -14.68 2.92
CA ASN A 64 -13.04 -15.77 3.35
C ASN A 64 -11.81 -15.96 2.43
N ILE A 65 -11.16 -14.85 2.08
CA ILE A 65 -9.97 -14.85 1.25
C ILE A 65 -8.81 -15.45 2.04
N THR A 66 -8.37 -16.63 1.61
CA THR A 66 -7.22 -17.36 2.18
C THR A 66 -6.22 -17.65 1.08
N VAL A 67 -4.98 -17.94 1.46
CA VAL A 67 -3.89 -18.30 0.54
C VAL A 67 -3.42 -19.70 0.90
N THR A 68 -3.40 -20.59 -0.08
CA THR A 68 -2.89 -21.96 0.11
C THR A 68 -1.38 -22.03 -0.15
N PRO A 69 -0.67 -23.05 0.36
CA PRO A 69 0.74 -23.25 0.04
C PRO A 69 1.02 -23.33 -1.47
N GLU A 70 0.13 -23.96 -2.22
CA GLU A 70 0.24 -24.11 -3.68
C GLU A 70 0.14 -22.77 -4.40
N GLU A 71 -0.70 -21.85 -3.90
CA GLU A 71 -0.80 -20.49 -4.46
C GLU A 71 0.45 -19.67 -4.17
N VAL A 72 1.11 -19.88 -3.02
CA VAL A 72 2.41 -19.25 -2.72
C VAL A 72 3.49 -19.80 -3.64
N ASP A 73 3.55 -21.12 -3.85
CA ASP A 73 4.52 -21.73 -4.75
C ASP A 73 4.32 -21.28 -6.20
N ALA A 74 3.07 -21.14 -6.66
CA ALA A 74 2.75 -20.59 -7.98
C ALA A 74 3.20 -19.12 -8.13
N GLU A 75 3.03 -18.30 -7.08
CA GLU A 75 3.52 -16.92 -7.11
C GLU A 75 5.05 -16.86 -7.12
N TYR A 76 5.75 -17.78 -6.44
CA TYR A 76 7.21 -17.89 -6.56
C TYR A 76 7.67 -18.21 -7.97
N GLU A 77 6.98 -19.12 -8.67
CA GLU A 77 7.26 -19.44 -10.08
C GLU A 77 7.07 -18.22 -10.98
N LYS A 78 5.97 -17.47 -10.77
CA LYS A 78 5.70 -16.24 -11.51
C LYS A 78 6.78 -15.18 -11.26
N ILE A 79 7.16 -14.93 -10.01
CA ILE A 79 8.23 -13.98 -9.67
C ILE A 79 9.56 -14.42 -10.31
N ALA A 80 9.89 -15.71 -10.25
CA ALA A 80 11.10 -16.26 -10.86
C ALA A 80 11.13 -16.01 -12.37
N GLN A 81 10.00 -16.26 -13.05
CA GLN A 81 9.86 -16.04 -14.49
C GLN A 81 9.98 -14.55 -14.85
N GLU A 82 9.31 -13.66 -14.12
CA GLU A 82 9.32 -12.22 -14.38
C GLU A 82 10.69 -11.60 -14.11
N ALA A 83 11.38 -12.05 -13.06
CA ALA A 83 12.71 -11.55 -12.69
C ALA A 83 13.86 -12.26 -13.44
N GLY A 84 13.59 -13.35 -14.16
CA GLY A 84 14.61 -14.13 -14.86
C GLY A 84 15.59 -14.84 -13.94
N ILE A 85 15.16 -15.23 -12.74
CA ILE A 85 15.95 -15.93 -11.72
C ILE A 85 15.36 -17.31 -11.41
N SER A 86 16.05 -18.14 -10.64
CA SER A 86 15.51 -19.45 -10.25
C SER A 86 14.47 -19.35 -9.12
N VAL A 87 13.53 -20.30 -9.08
CA VAL A 87 12.53 -20.41 -8.00
C VAL A 87 13.21 -20.58 -6.63
N GLU A 88 14.35 -21.27 -6.58
CA GLU A 88 15.13 -21.46 -5.35
C GLU A 88 15.67 -20.11 -4.82
N GLU A 89 16.11 -19.21 -5.71
CA GLU A 89 16.53 -17.86 -5.31
C GLU A 89 15.37 -17.03 -4.78
N VAL A 90 14.18 -17.16 -5.38
CA VAL A 90 12.96 -16.52 -4.90
C VAL A 90 12.60 -17.06 -3.50
N LYS A 91 12.55 -18.37 -3.32
CA LYS A 91 12.28 -19.00 -2.01
C LYS A 91 13.26 -18.56 -0.94
N LYS A 92 14.54 -18.38 -1.29
CA LYS A 92 15.56 -17.84 -0.39
C LYS A 92 15.28 -16.38 0.00
N HIS A 93 14.80 -15.54 -0.92
CA HIS A 93 14.40 -14.17 -0.63
C HIS A 93 13.23 -14.11 0.36
N TYR A 94 12.24 -14.99 0.18
CA TYR A 94 11.06 -15.10 1.05
C TYR A 94 11.22 -16.09 2.21
N ALA A 95 12.47 -16.45 2.57
CA ALA A 95 12.73 -17.33 3.71
C ALA A 95 12.45 -16.63 5.05
N ASP A 96 12.60 -15.30 5.09
CA ASP A 96 12.23 -14.48 6.24
C ASP A 96 10.70 -14.46 6.43
N PRO A 97 10.17 -14.81 7.62
CA PRO A 97 8.73 -14.89 7.84
C PRO A 97 7.98 -13.60 7.56
N ARG A 98 8.59 -12.44 7.85
CA ARG A 98 7.96 -11.14 7.62
C ARG A 98 7.87 -10.84 6.13
N THR A 99 8.92 -11.13 5.38
CA THR A 99 8.95 -10.99 3.92
C THR A 99 7.94 -11.93 3.25
N LYS A 100 7.82 -13.16 3.77
CA LYS A 100 6.80 -14.12 3.32
C LYS A 100 5.37 -13.66 3.64
N GLU A 101 5.14 -13.07 4.80
CA GLU A 101 3.83 -12.53 5.18
C GLU A 101 3.39 -11.42 4.21
N TYR A 102 4.31 -10.52 3.82
CA TYR A 102 4.01 -9.51 2.80
C TYR A 102 3.60 -10.12 1.45
N LEU A 103 4.26 -11.19 1.02
CA LEU A 103 3.86 -11.89 -0.22
C LEU A 103 2.46 -12.50 -0.09
N ILE A 104 2.16 -13.11 1.05
CA ILE A 104 0.84 -13.71 1.30
C ILE A 104 -0.25 -12.63 1.26
N ASP A 105 0.00 -11.46 1.86
CA ASP A 105 -0.96 -10.36 1.84
C ASP A 105 -1.16 -9.79 0.42
N ASP A 106 -0.11 -9.69 -0.40
CA ASP A 106 -0.24 -9.32 -1.81
C ASP A 106 -1.09 -10.33 -2.59
N ILE A 107 -0.87 -11.64 -2.39
CA ILE A 107 -1.68 -12.68 -3.01
C ILE A 107 -3.16 -12.56 -2.58
N LYS A 108 -3.44 -12.26 -1.30
CA LYS A 108 -4.83 -12.02 -0.85
C LYS A 108 -5.44 -10.82 -1.56
N GLU A 109 -4.71 -9.70 -1.67
CA GLU A 109 -5.19 -8.50 -2.37
C GLU A 109 -5.48 -8.81 -3.84
N GLN A 110 -4.57 -9.47 -4.54
CA GLN A 110 -4.77 -9.88 -5.93
C GLN A 110 -6.01 -10.76 -6.11
N LYS A 111 -6.22 -11.74 -5.21
CA LYS A 111 -7.41 -12.61 -5.22
C LYS A 111 -8.70 -11.80 -5.02
N LEU A 112 -8.72 -10.95 -4.00
CA LEU A 112 -9.88 -10.10 -3.72
C LEU A 112 -10.20 -9.19 -4.91
N TYR A 113 -9.21 -8.49 -5.46
CA TYR A 113 -9.44 -7.59 -6.59
C TYR A 113 -9.88 -8.36 -7.83
N LYS A 114 -9.34 -9.56 -8.09
CA LYS A 114 -9.80 -10.42 -9.19
C LYS A 114 -11.27 -10.80 -9.04
N GLU A 115 -11.73 -11.14 -7.85
CA GLU A 115 -13.15 -11.41 -7.58
C GLU A 115 -14.01 -10.16 -7.81
N LEU A 116 -13.60 -9.02 -7.27
CA LEU A 116 -14.32 -7.76 -7.44
C LEU A 116 -14.39 -7.35 -8.92
N PHE A 117 -13.30 -7.51 -9.68
CA PHE A 117 -13.26 -7.19 -11.10
C PHE A 117 -14.20 -8.06 -11.93
N ALA A 118 -14.47 -9.29 -11.52
CA ALA A 118 -15.45 -10.15 -12.18
C ALA A 118 -16.90 -9.71 -11.92
N GLU A 119 -17.15 -8.95 -10.85
CA GLU A 119 -18.48 -8.47 -10.45
C GLU A 119 -18.79 -7.06 -10.98
N VAL A 120 -17.77 -6.25 -11.26
CA VAL A 120 -17.97 -4.87 -11.75
C VAL A 120 -18.25 -4.84 -13.25
N LYS A 121 -19.20 -3.97 -13.64
CA LYS A 121 -19.42 -3.65 -15.05
C LYS A 121 -18.37 -2.64 -15.51
N VAL A 122 -17.40 -3.10 -16.30
CA VAL A 122 -16.45 -2.23 -16.99
C VAL A 122 -17.09 -1.72 -18.28
N THR A 123 -17.06 -0.40 -18.49
CA THR A 123 -17.52 0.25 -19.72
C THR A 123 -16.40 1.08 -20.30
N ASP A 124 -16.24 1.05 -21.62
CA ASP A 124 -15.27 1.90 -22.31
C ASP A 124 -15.65 3.38 -22.13
N GLY A 125 -14.67 4.17 -21.67
CA GLY A 125 -14.79 5.62 -21.63
C GLY A 125 -14.58 6.25 -23.00
N GLU A 126 -14.70 7.58 -23.07
CA GLU A 126 -14.29 8.32 -24.27
C GLU A 126 -12.82 8.05 -24.58
N LYS A 127 -12.50 7.94 -25.88
CA LYS A 127 -11.10 7.81 -26.31
C LYS A 127 -10.36 9.11 -26.00
N VAL A 128 -9.44 9.04 -25.05
CA VAL A 128 -8.54 10.15 -24.72
C VAL A 128 -7.21 9.92 -25.44
N SER A 129 -6.65 10.96 -26.05
CA SER A 129 -5.31 10.87 -26.64
C SER A 129 -4.25 10.75 -25.54
N PHE A 130 -3.07 10.20 -25.86
CA PHE A 130 -1.97 10.13 -24.88
C PHE A 130 -1.57 11.54 -24.39
N GLU A 131 -1.59 12.53 -25.29
CA GLU A 131 -1.28 13.93 -24.92
C GLU A 131 -2.32 14.48 -23.94
N ASP A 132 -3.61 14.20 -24.16
CA ASP A 132 -4.69 14.70 -23.31
C ASP A 132 -4.77 13.99 -21.95
N LEU A 133 -4.17 12.79 -21.81
CA LEU A 133 -4.12 12.05 -20.56
C LEU A 133 -3.37 12.83 -19.45
N PHE A 134 -2.39 13.66 -19.82
CA PHE A 134 -1.53 14.38 -18.88
C PHE A 134 -1.89 15.85 -18.68
N LYS A 135 -2.92 16.37 -19.36
CA LYS A 135 -3.33 17.80 -19.27
C LYS A 135 -4.16 18.14 -18.01
N ARG A 136 -4.02 17.35 -16.95
CA ARG A 136 -4.80 17.53 -15.70
C ARG A 136 -4.17 18.54 -14.76
#